data_AF-A0A5M9LJI7-F1
#
_entry.id   AF-A0A5M9LJI7-F1
#
_cell.length_a   1.000
_cell.length_b   1.000
_cell.length_c   1.000
_cell.angle_alpha   90.00
_cell.angle_beta   90.00
_cell.angle_gamma   90.00
#
_symmetry.space_group_name_H-M   'P 1'
#
loop_
_entity.id
_entity.type
_entity.pdbx_description
1 polymer ?
#
loop_
_entity_poly.entity_id
_entity_poly.type
_entity_poly.pdbx_seq_one_letter_code
_entity_poly.pdbx_strand_id
1 'polypeptide(L)'
;MGSINNPKRVVLRFSVQYEREEATINEQFFALHGPEPPNEDFFSHLMAPNESSKMHIVLDIYCKSHPTIDNSMIPYEVFKVKKNGNFKFKKLDATACQLARKRCELIGIKWGTNRSSI
;
A
#
# COMPACT_ATOMS: atom_id res chain seq x y z
N MET A 1 12.57 22.39 7.75
CA MET A 1 11.90 22.27 6.43
C MET A 1 10.87 21.17 6.56
N GLY A 2 9.58 21.50 6.56
CA GLY A 2 8.52 20.52 6.79
C GLY A 2 8.54 19.45 5.71
N SER A 3 8.58 18.18 6.12
CA SER A 3 8.30 17.08 5.20
C SER A 3 6.89 17.31 4.67
N ILE A 4 6.76 17.59 3.38
CA ILE A 4 5.44 17.77 2.78
C ILE A 4 4.79 16.40 2.82
N ASN A 5 3.77 16.24 3.69
CA ASN A 5 2.97 15.03 3.86
C ASN A 5 2.19 14.73 2.58
N ASN A 6 2.89 14.30 1.52
CA ASN A 6 2.32 14.11 0.20
C ASN A 6 1.51 12.81 0.16
N PRO A 7 0.19 12.89 -0.04
CA PRO A 7 -0.65 11.71 -0.05
C PRO A 7 -0.27 10.79 -1.21
N LYS A 8 -0.18 9.49 -0.93
CA LYS A 8 0.16 8.47 -1.92
C LYS A 8 -0.41 7.12 -1.54
N ARG A 9 -0.60 6.28 -2.56
CA ARG A 9 -0.99 4.89 -2.41
C ARG A 9 0.21 3.99 -2.66
N VAL A 10 0.63 3.27 -1.62
CA VAL A 10 1.68 2.27 -1.71
C VAL A 10 1.05 0.90 -1.89
N VAL A 11 1.56 0.10 -2.83
CA VAL A 11 1.13 -1.29 -3.02
C VAL A 11 2.30 -2.24 -2.77
N LEU A 12 2.20 -3.01 -1.69
CA LEU A 12 3.16 -4.03 -1.32
C LEU A 12 2.73 -5.36 -1.93
N ARG A 13 3.44 -5.82 -2.96
CA ARG A 13 3.19 -7.10 -3.63
C ARG A 13 4.04 -8.20 -3.02
N PHE A 14 3.39 -9.18 -2.39
CA PHE A 14 4.06 -10.25 -1.64
C PHE A 14 3.50 -11.63 -1.98
N SER A 15 4.14 -12.69 -1.48
CA SER A 15 3.71 -14.08 -1.72
C SER A 15 2.62 -14.47 -0.73
N VAL A 16 1.59 -15.20 -1.15
CA VAL A 16 0.48 -15.67 -0.28
C VAL A 16 0.96 -16.40 0.98
N GLN A 17 2.13 -17.05 0.94
CA GLN A 17 2.74 -17.69 2.11
C GLN A 17 3.03 -16.74 3.29
N TYR A 18 3.04 -15.42 3.06
CA TYR A 18 3.24 -14.40 4.11
C TYR A 18 1.93 -13.68 4.48
N GLU A 19 0.76 -14.22 4.12
CA GLU A 19 -0.55 -13.60 4.41
C GLU A 19 -0.73 -13.26 5.90
N ARG A 20 -0.30 -14.16 6.79
CA ARG A 20 -0.40 -13.98 8.24
C ARG A 20 0.62 -12.98 8.82
N GLU A 21 1.49 -12.41 7.98
CA GLU A 21 2.56 -11.50 8.39
C GLU A 21 2.27 -10.05 7.95
N GLU A 22 1.02 -9.70 7.60
CA GLU A 22 0.64 -8.34 7.17
C GLU A 22 1.16 -7.25 8.13
N ALA A 23 0.91 -7.41 9.44
CA ALA A 23 1.34 -6.44 10.44
C ALA A 23 2.86 -6.23 10.42
N THR A 24 3.64 -7.32 10.40
CA THR A 24 5.10 -7.28 10.34
C THR A 24 5.62 -6.68 9.02
N ILE A 25 4.94 -6.94 7.89
CA ILE A 25 5.27 -6.33 6.60
C ILE A 25 5.07 -4.81 6.68
N ASN A 26 3.96 -4.34 7.25
CA ASN A 26 3.66 -2.92 7.40
C ASN A 26 4.67 -2.24 8.35
N GLU A 27 4.93 -2.82 9.52
CA GLU A 27 5.91 -2.32 10.49
C GLU A 27 7.30 -2.16 9.87
N GLN A 28 7.80 -3.19 9.19
CA GLN A 28 9.13 -3.14 8.56
C GLN A 28 9.16 -2.19 7.35
N PHE A 29 8.05 -2.05 6.63
CA PHE A 29 7.96 -1.07 5.54
C PHE A 29 8.08 0.35 6.09
N PHE A 30 7.30 0.69 7.13
CA PHE A 30 7.34 2.02 7.74
C PHE A 30 8.68 2.32 8.40
N ALA A 31 9.32 1.35 9.05
CA ALA A 31 10.65 1.53 9.63
C ALA A 31 11.73 1.87 8.58
N LEU A 32 11.56 1.45 7.32
CA LEU A 32 12.53 1.65 6.23
C LEU A 32 12.19 2.81 5.30
N HIS A 33 10.91 3.09 5.09
CA HIS A 33 10.41 3.99 4.04
C HIS A 33 9.36 4.98 4.51
N GLY A 34 8.87 4.83 5.74
CA GLY A 34 7.86 5.70 6.32
C GLY A 34 8.48 7.00 6.83
N PRO A 35 7.65 8.05 7.01
CA PRO A 35 7.96 9.05 8.02
C PRO A 35 8.06 8.35 9.39
N GLU A 36 8.92 8.85 10.28
CA GLU A 36 8.89 8.51 11.72
C GLU A 36 7.44 8.56 12.21
N PRO A 37 7.04 7.59 13.05
CA PRO A 37 5.84 6.78 12.87
C PRO A 37 4.66 7.62 12.38
N PRO A 38 4.00 7.25 11.25
CA PRO A 38 2.79 7.94 10.86
C PRO A 38 1.86 7.90 12.07
N ASN A 39 1.35 9.07 12.49
CA ASN A 39 0.39 9.26 13.59
C ASN A 39 -0.95 8.54 13.28
N GLU A 40 -0.87 7.26 12.93
CA GLU A 40 -1.90 6.43 12.34
C GLU A 40 -2.53 7.04 11.09
N ASP A 41 -1.86 7.98 10.41
CA ASP A 41 -2.37 8.61 9.20
C ASP A 41 -2.12 7.74 7.97
N PHE A 42 -2.58 6.50 8.05
CA PHE A 42 -2.67 5.60 6.92
C PHE A 42 -3.84 4.64 7.07
N PHE A 43 -4.24 4.05 5.95
CA PHE A 43 -5.20 2.95 5.93
C PHE A 43 -4.60 1.74 5.18
N SER A 44 -4.81 0.52 5.69
CA SER A 44 -4.33 -0.73 5.07
C SER A 44 -5.50 -1.52 4.49
N HIS A 45 -5.40 -1.93 3.22
CA HIS A 45 -6.29 -2.88 2.59
C HIS A 45 -5.53 -4.13 2.17
N LEU A 46 -5.90 -5.28 2.73
CA LEU A 46 -5.41 -6.56 2.25
C LEU A 46 -6.23 -7.01 1.03
N MET A 47 -5.53 -7.24 -0.08
CA MET A 47 -6.10 -7.74 -1.33
C MET A 47 -5.70 -9.20 -1.54
N ALA A 48 -6.74 -10.03 -1.68
CA ALA A 48 -6.63 -11.43 -2.03
C ALA A 48 -5.86 -11.63 -3.35
N PRO A 49 -5.20 -12.79 -3.51
CA PRO A 49 -4.59 -13.16 -4.78
C PRO A 49 -5.66 -13.36 -5.85
N ASN A 50 -5.29 -13.13 -7.11
CA ASN A 50 -6.10 -13.51 -8.27
C ASN A 50 -5.60 -14.86 -8.83
N GLU A 51 -5.43 -14.99 -10.15
CA GLU A 51 -4.79 -16.14 -10.83
C GLU A 51 -3.29 -16.36 -10.49
N SER A 52 -2.73 -15.60 -9.54
CA SER A 52 -1.33 -15.72 -9.12
C SER A 52 -1.20 -15.93 -7.62
N SER A 53 -0.12 -16.56 -7.17
CA SER A 53 0.21 -16.70 -5.74
C SER A 53 0.67 -15.40 -5.06
N LYS A 54 0.24 -14.24 -5.58
CA LYS A 54 0.66 -12.90 -5.12
C LYS A 54 -0.50 -12.12 -4.53
N MET A 55 -0.37 -11.84 -3.25
CA MET A 55 -1.23 -10.92 -2.50
C MET A 55 -0.70 -9.50 -2.57
N HIS A 56 -1.55 -8.54 -2.23
CA HIS A 56 -1.18 -7.13 -2.19
C HIS A 56 -1.69 -6.50 -0.90
N ILE A 57 -0.87 -5.72 -0.22
CA ILE A 57 -1.33 -4.75 0.79
C ILE A 57 -1.34 -3.39 0.12
N VAL A 58 -2.47 -2.69 0.17
CA VAL A 58 -2.60 -1.31 -0.29
C VAL A 58 -2.58 -0.40 0.92
N LEU A 59 -1.61 0.49 0.99
CA LEU A 59 -1.45 1.47 2.04
C LEU A 59 -1.76 2.87 1.48
N ASP A 60 -2.79 3.50 2.03
CA ASP A 60 -3.14 4.88 1.73
C ASP A 60 -2.48 5.80 2.74
N ILE A 61 -1.36 6.41 2.37
CA ILE A 61 -0.54 7.21 3.28
C ILE A 61 -1.02 8.67 3.27
N TYR A 62 -1.20 9.25 4.46
CA TYR A 62 -1.76 10.59 4.70
C TYR A 62 -3.24 10.77 4.34
N CYS A 63 -4.03 9.68 4.43
CA CYS A 63 -5.44 9.68 4.05
C CYS A 63 -6.36 10.43 5.01
N LYS A 64 -6.05 10.49 6.31
CA LYS A 64 -6.79 11.27 7.31
C LYS A 64 -6.52 12.76 7.13
N SER A 65 -5.27 13.16 6.85
CA SER A 65 -4.94 14.57 6.57
C SER A 65 -5.45 15.05 5.20
N HIS A 66 -5.68 14.14 4.25
CA HIS A 66 -6.17 14.45 2.91
C HIS A 66 -7.40 13.60 2.55
N PRO A 67 -8.57 13.86 3.14
CA PRO A 67 -9.75 13.01 2.97
C PRO A 67 -10.39 13.09 1.57
N THR A 68 -10.17 14.19 0.83
CA THR A 68 -10.87 14.50 -0.42
C THR A 68 -9.96 14.48 -1.64
N ILE A 69 -9.25 13.38 -1.86
CA ILE A 69 -8.42 13.19 -3.05
C ILE A 69 -9.21 12.48 -4.15
N ASP A 70 -9.07 12.95 -5.38
CA ASP A 70 -9.51 12.21 -6.56
C ASP A 70 -8.67 10.93 -6.72
N ASN A 71 -9.33 9.78 -6.66
CA ASN A 71 -8.72 8.46 -6.85
C ASN A 71 -7.86 8.35 -8.12
N SER A 72 -8.21 9.08 -9.19
CA SER A 72 -7.49 9.07 -10.46
C SER A 72 -6.14 9.78 -10.39
N MET A 73 -5.97 10.70 -9.43
CA MET A 73 -4.80 11.56 -9.27
C MET A 73 -3.83 11.07 -8.19
N ILE A 74 -4.20 10.06 -7.39
CA ILE A 74 -3.35 9.54 -6.32
C ILE A 74 -2.03 9.01 -6.90
N PRO A 75 -0.86 9.47 -6.44
CA PRO A 75 0.43 8.90 -6.81
C PRO A 75 0.55 7.45 -6.30
N TYR A 76 1.03 6.54 -7.15
CA TYR A 76 1.26 5.14 -6.79
C TYR A 76 2.74 4.83 -6.62
N GLU A 77 3.07 4.09 -5.58
CA GLU A 77 4.37 3.42 -5.45
C GLU A 77 4.15 1.93 -5.25
N VAL A 78 4.85 1.10 -6.02
CA VAL A 78 4.71 -0.36 -5.91
C VAL A 78 6.02 -0.96 -5.44
N PHE A 79 5.94 -1.83 -4.44
CA PHE A 79 7.09 -2.56 -3.92
C PHE A 79 6.88 -4.06 -4.06
N LYS A 80 7.89 -4.75 -4.57
CA LYS A 80 7.99 -6.21 -4.46
C LYS A 80 8.57 -6.55 -3.10
N VAL A 81 7.82 -7.34 -2.33
CA VAL A 81 8.23 -7.82 -1.01
C VAL A 81 8.77 -9.25 -1.13
N LYS A 82 9.94 -9.49 -0.54
CA LYS A 82 10.53 -10.82 -0.38
C LYS A 82 11.04 -10.98 1.05
N LYS A 83 11.09 -12.22 1.55
CA LYS A 83 11.68 -12.53 2.85
C LYS A 83 13.01 -13.27 2.67
N ASN A 84 14.05 -12.76 3.32
CA ASN A 84 15.33 -13.46 3.50
C ASN A 84 15.88 -13.05 4.88
N GLY A 85 15.44 -13.77 5.91
CA GLY A 85 15.43 -13.24 7.28
C GLY A 85 14.32 -12.21 7.43
N ASN A 86 14.66 -10.93 7.26
CA ASN A 86 13.71 -9.81 7.27
C ASN A 86 13.03 -9.59 5.91
N PHE A 87 11.95 -8.83 5.88
CA PHE A 87 11.32 -8.40 4.65
C PHE A 87 12.21 -7.38 3.94
N LYS A 88 12.30 -7.54 2.62
CA LYS A 88 13.03 -6.67 1.71
C LYS A 88 12.04 -6.09 0.71
N PHE A 89 12.12 -4.79 0.52
CA PHE A 89 11.20 -4.00 -0.31
C PHE A 89 11.98 -3.48 -1.52
N LYS A 90 11.62 -3.97 -2.72
CA LYS A 90 12.18 -3.46 -3.97
C LYS A 90 11.13 -2.61 -4.68
N LYS A 91 11.36 -1.31 -4.81
CA LYS A 91 10.52 -0.41 -5.60
C LYS A 91 10.49 -0.88 -7.05
N LEU A 92 9.30 -0.90 -7.65
CA LEU A 92 9.04 -1.25 -9.04
C LEU A 92 8.81 0.01 -9.88
N ASP A 93 8.72 -0.18 -11.19
CA ASP A 93 8.61 0.89 -12.18
C ASP A 93 7.17 1.39 -12.37
N ALA A 94 7.03 2.37 -13.27
CA ALA A 94 5.75 2.97 -13.62
C ALA A 94 4.74 1.97 -14.20
N THR A 95 5.20 0.93 -14.92
CA THR A 95 4.33 -0.12 -15.45
C THR A 95 3.65 -0.89 -14.32
N ALA A 96 4.40 -1.21 -13.25
CA ALA A 96 3.83 -1.82 -12.06
C ALA A 96 2.81 -0.90 -11.38
N CYS A 97 3.08 0.41 -11.31
CA CYS A 97 2.13 1.39 -10.78
C CYS A 97 0.83 1.48 -11.59
N GLN A 98 0.91 1.52 -12.92
CA GLN A 98 -0.27 1.53 -13.79
C GLN A 98 -1.13 0.27 -13.61
N LEU A 99 -0.50 -0.91 -13.53
CA LEU A 99 -1.20 -2.16 -13.30
C LEU A 99 -1.87 -2.19 -11.92
N ALA A 100 -1.17 -1.72 -10.89
CA ALA A 100 -1.71 -1.63 -9.54
C ALA A 100 -2.92 -0.69 -9.47
N ARG A 101 -2.85 0.48 -10.14
CA ARG A 101 -3.98 1.41 -10.25
C ARG A 101 -5.21 0.77 -10.88
N LYS A 102 -5.07 0.19 -12.07
CA LYS A 102 -6.18 -0.51 -12.76
C LYS A 102 -6.81 -1.59 -11.89
N ARG A 103 -6.00 -2.30 -11.11
CA ARG A 103 -6.49 -3.34 -10.19
C ARG A 103 -7.29 -2.75 -9.03
N CYS A 104 -6.75 -1.72 -8.36
CA CYS A 104 -7.46 -1.03 -7.29
C CYS A 104 -8.80 -0.45 -7.77
N GLU A 105 -8.83 0.11 -8.98
CA GLU A 105 -10.06 0.61 -9.63
C GLU A 105 -11.05 -0.52 -9.91
N LEU A 106 -10.60 -1.62 -10.52
CA LEU A 106 -11.45 -2.77 -10.86
C LEU A 106 -12.17 -3.36 -9.65
N ILE A 107 -11.50 -3.42 -8.50
CA ILE A 107 -12.10 -3.93 -7.26
C ILE A 107 -12.73 -2.81 -6.42
N GLY A 108 -12.68 -1.55 -6.83
CA GLY A 108 -13.26 -0.44 -6.08
C GLY A 108 -12.60 -0.17 -4.72
N ILE A 109 -11.26 -0.25 -4.63
CA ILE A 109 -10.53 0.30 -3.47
C ILE A 109 -10.70 1.83 -3.46
N LYS A 110 -11.41 2.33 -2.46
CA LYS A 110 -11.58 3.76 -2.21
C LYS A 110 -10.51 4.26 -1.24
N TRP A 111 -10.03 5.49 -1.48
CA TRP A 111 -9.06 6.18 -0.63
C TRP A 111 -9.51 6.25 0.83
N GLY A 112 -8.66 5.78 1.75
CA GLY A 112 -8.78 6.02 3.19
C GLY A 112 -10.02 5.45 3.88
N THR A 113 -10.74 4.50 3.28
CA THR A 113 -12.00 3.96 3.83
C THR A 113 -11.97 2.45 4.04
N ASN A 114 -12.43 1.98 5.19
CA ASN A 114 -12.70 0.55 5.40
C ASN A 114 -13.89 0.11 4.54
N ARG A 115 -13.82 -1.10 3.96
CA ARG A 115 -14.94 -1.76 3.27
C ARG A 115 -16.06 -2.22 4.25
N SER A 116 -16.17 -1.60 5.42
CA SER A 116 -17.18 -1.91 6.45
C SER A 116 -18.45 -1.07 6.33
N SER A 117 -18.71 -0.44 5.18
CA SER A 117 -19.93 0.33 4.95
C SER A 117 -20.56 -0.05 3.62
N ILE A 118 -21.01 -1.31 3.54
CA ILE A 118 -22.18 -1.74 2.79
C ILE A 118 -22.95 -2.70 3.69
#